data_AF-A0A397C3I3-F1
#
_entry.id   AF-A0A397C3I3-F1
#
_cell.length_a   1.000
_cell.length_b   1.000
_cell.length_c   1.000
_cell.angle_alpha   90.00
_cell.angle_beta   90.00
_cell.angle_gamma   90.00
#
_symmetry.space_group_name_H-M   'P 1'
#
loop_
_entity.id
_entity.type
_entity.pdbx_description
1 polymer ?
#
loop_
_entity_poly.entity_id
_entity_poly.type
_entity_poly.pdbx_seq_one_letter_code
_entity_poly.pdbx_strand_id
1 'polypeptide(L)' 'AAGHNTLVPALMQALKDQGAEHILVICGGVIPPKDYDFLYEQGVGAIFGPGTRLPTAAHDTLQAIYKKIKQNEQSNNA' A
#
# COMPACT_ATOMS: atom_id res chain seq x y z
N ALA A 1 17.43 9.01 -4.97
CA ALA A 1 17.16 8.94 -3.51
C ALA A 1 16.13 7.84 -3.26
N ALA A 2 16.40 6.88 -2.37
CA ALA A 2 15.52 5.74 -2.07
C ALA A 2 14.51 6.08 -0.96
N GLY A 3 13.82 7.21 -1.09
CA GLY A 3 12.94 7.74 -0.03
C GLY A 3 11.81 6.77 0.34
N HIS A 4 11.34 5.94 -0.61
CA HIS A 4 10.33 4.92 -0.38
C HIS A 4 10.73 3.90 0.68
N ASN A 5 12.02 3.54 0.77
CA ASN A 5 12.50 2.57 1.76
C ASN A 5 12.51 3.13 3.20
N THR A 6 12.31 4.44 3.39
CA THR A 6 12.34 5.09 4.71
C THR A 6 11.00 5.74 5.05
N LEU A 7 10.42 6.47 4.09
CA LEU A 7 9.17 7.22 4.30
C LEU A 7 7.95 6.31 4.33
N VAL A 8 7.93 5.22 3.58
CA VAL A 8 6.81 4.27 3.62
C VAL A 8 6.74 3.57 4.98
N PRO A 9 7.82 2.95 5.51
CA PRO A 9 7.79 2.41 6.87
C PRO A 9 7.36 3.44 7.93
N ALA A 10 7.87 4.67 7.84
CA ALA A 10 7.51 5.74 8.77
C ALA A 10 6.02 6.11 8.68
N LEU A 11 5.45 6.17 7.48
CA LEU A 11 4.02 6.42 7.28
C LEU A 11 3.18 5.26 7.83
N MET A 12 3.57 4.01 7.57
CA MET A 12 2.87 2.84 8.09
C MET A 12 2.85 2.82 9.63
N GLN A 13 4.00 3.12 10.25
CA GLN A 13 4.07 3.24 11.71
C GLN A 13 3.22 4.39 12.24
N ALA A 14 3.24 5.56 11.60
CA ALA A 14 2.43 6.71 12.00
C ALA A 14 0.92 6.42 11.90
N LEU A 15 0.48 5.70 10.86
CA LEU A 15 -0.91 5.25 10.74
C LEU A 15 -1.27 4.29 11.87
N LYS A 16 -0.38 3.35 12.20
CA LYS A 16 -0.57 2.41 13.30
C LYS A 16 -0.68 3.10 14.65
N ASP A 17 0.21 4.04 14.94
CA ASP A 17 0.21 4.80 16.20
C ASP A 17 -1.09 5.60 16.40
N GLN A 18 -1.78 5.95 15.31
CA GLN A 18 -3.07 6.64 15.31
C GLN A 18 -4.28 5.68 15.23
N GLY A 19 -4.08 4.36 15.30
CA GLY A 19 -5.16 3.37 15.13
C GLY A 19 -5.77 3.34 13.72
N ALA A 20 -5.06 3.88 12.73
CA ALA A 20 -5.51 4.05 11.36
C ALA A 20 -5.03 2.94 10.40
N GLU A 21 -4.69 1.75 10.92
CA GLU A 21 -4.21 0.60 10.12
C GLU A 21 -5.23 0.08 9.09
N HIS A 22 -6.50 0.47 9.25
CA HIS A 22 -7.58 0.14 8.33
C HIS A 22 -7.49 0.90 6.99
N ILE A 23 -6.70 2.00 6.93
CA ILE A 23 -6.47 2.79 5.71
C ILE A 23 -5.56 2.02 4.74
N LEU A 24 -5.94 2.01 3.47
CA LEU A 24 -5.13 1.45 2.39
C LEU A 24 -4.03 2.43 1.97
N VAL A 25 -2.78 1.97 1.95
CA VAL A 25 -1.65 2.74 1.40
C VAL A 25 -1.26 2.18 0.04
N ILE A 26 -1.15 3.05 -0.96
CA ILE A 26 -0.69 2.73 -2.32
C ILE A 26 0.52 3.60 -2.62
N CYS A 27 1.55 3.01 -3.23
CA CYS A 27 2.74 3.73 -3.66
C CYS A 27 2.74 3.92 -5.17
N GLY A 28 3.34 5.01 -5.64
CA GLY A 28 3.57 5.26 -7.06
C GLY A 28 4.88 6.00 -7.31
N GLY A 29 5.19 6.24 -8.57
CA GLY A 29 6.40 6.96 -8.99
C GLY A 29 7.56 6.02 -9.32
N VAL A 30 8.80 6.49 -9.17
CA VAL A 30 10.01 5.75 -9.58
C VAL A 30 10.49 4.86 -8.43
N ILE A 31 9.97 3.63 -8.37
CA ILE A 31 10.36 2.61 -7.39
C ILE A 31 11.00 1.43 -8.14
N PRO A 32 12.25 1.03 -7.80
CA PRO A 32 12.88 -0.14 -8.39
C PRO A 32 12.12 -1.44 -8.06
N PRO A 33 11.92 -2.37 -9.02
CA PRO A 33 11.20 -3.63 -8.78
C PRO A 33 11.77 -4.47 -7.63
N LYS A 34 13.08 -4.43 -7.40
CA LYS A 34 13.75 -5.13 -6.29
C LYS A 34 13.31 -4.68 -4.89
N ASP A 35 12.72 -3.49 -4.79
CA ASP A 35 12.26 -2.92 -3.52
C ASP A 35 10.76 -3.20 -3.27
N TYR A 36 10.06 -3.83 -4.23
CA TYR A 36 8.61 -4.05 -4.13
C TYR A 36 8.25 -5.00 -2.99
N ASP A 37 8.97 -6.11 -2.86
CA ASP A 37 8.71 -7.12 -1.81
C ASP A 37 8.83 -6.48 -0.43
N PHE A 38 9.90 -5.69 -0.21
CA PHE A 38 10.08 -4.93 1.03
C PHE A 38 8.87 -4.02 1.33
N LEU A 39 8.39 -3.26 0.35
CA LEU A 39 7.24 -2.36 0.54
C LEU A 39 5.93 -3.12 0.80
N TYR A 40 5.72 -4.27 0.15
CA TYR A 40 4.57 -5.13 0.42
C TYR A 40 4.63 -5.72 1.83
N GLU A 41 5.81 -6.12 2.31
CA GLU A 41 6.01 -6.60 3.69
C GLU A 41 5.70 -5.51 4.73
N GLN A 42 5.92 -4.23 4.42
CA GLN A 42 5.50 -3.11 5.28
C GLN A 42 3.98 -2.89 5.29
N GLY A 43 3.23 -3.54 4.40
CA GLY A 43 1.77 -3.47 4.33
C GLY A 43 1.21 -2.54 3.25
N VAL A 44 2.02 -2.13 2.26
CA VAL A 44 1.54 -1.43 1.06
C VAL A 44 0.58 -2.34 0.29
N GLY A 45 -0.53 -1.80 -0.20
CA GLY A 45 -1.55 -2.57 -0.91
C GLY A 45 -1.36 -2.67 -2.43
N ALA A 46 -0.70 -1.68 -3.04
CA ALA A 46 -0.37 -1.68 -4.46
C ALA A 46 0.80 -0.72 -4.76
N ILE A 47 1.56 -1.02 -5.82
CA ILE A 47 2.67 -0.19 -6.30
C ILE A 47 2.50 0.07 -7.81
N PHE A 48 2.43 1.36 -8.21
CA PHE A 48 2.31 1.78 -9.60
C PHE A 48 3.57 2.49 -10.09
N GLY A 49 4.43 1.74 -10.77
CA GLY A 49 5.69 2.23 -11.32
C GLY A 49 5.54 3.08 -12.59
N PRO A 50 6.66 3.55 -13.17
CA PRO A 50 6.63 4.33 -14.41
C PRO A 50 6.01 3.53 -15.55
N GLY A 51 5.10 4.16 -16.31
CA GLY A 51 4.42 3.54 -17.44
C GLY A 51 3.21 2.68 -17.07
N THR A 52 2.83 2.57 -15.78
CA THR A 52 1.55 1.95 -15.40
C THR A 52 0.40 2.66 -16.10
N ARG A 53 -0.44 1.89 -16.82
CA ARG A 53 -1.59 2.43 -17.55
C ARG A 53 -2.69 2.82 -16.57
N LEU A 54 -3.27 4.02 -16.75
CA LEU A 54 -4.32 4.53 -15.87
C LEU A 54 -5.50 3.55 -15.67
N PRO A 55 -6.06 2.89 -16.71
CA PRO A 55 -7.16 1.94 -16.50
C PRO A 55 -6.76 0.74 -15.63
N THR A 56 -5.51 0.28 -15.76
CA THR A 56 -4.97 -0.81 -14.92
C THR A 56 -4.85 -0.34 -13.48
N ALA A 57 -4.23 0.82 -13.23
CA ALA A 57 -4.09 1.37 -11.88
C ALA A 57 -5.46 1.61 -11.21
N ALA A 58 -6.45 2.09 -11.95
CA ALA A 58 -7.81 2.29 -11.45
C ALA A 58 -8.47 0.96 -11.07
N HIS A 59 -8.38 -0.06 -11.94
CA HIS A 59 -8.90 -1.39 -11.67
C HIS A 59 -8.24 -2.00 -10.41
N ASP A 60 -6.91 -1.98 -10.34
CA ASP A 60 -6.15 -2.58 -9.25
C ASP A 60 -6.39 -1.84 -7.93
N THR A 61 -6.56 -0.53 -7.97
CA THR A 61 -6.93 0.29 -6.79
C THR A 61 -8.28 -0.15 -6.23
N LEU A 62 -9.30 -0.32 -7.09
CA LEU A 62 -10.61 -0.80 -6.66
C LEU A 62 -10.51 -2.21 -6.05
N GLN A 63 -9.76 -3.11 -6.67
CA GLN A 63 -9.53 -4.46 -6.12
C GLN A 63 -8.84 -4.41 -4.74
N ALA A 64 -7.82 -3.57 -4.59
CA ALA A 64 -7.12 -3.38 -3.32
C ALA A 64 -8.06 -2.83 -2.23
N ILE A 65 -8.95 -1.88 -2.56
CA ILE A 65 -9.97 -1.37 -1.64
C ILE A 65 -10.92 -2.48 -1.20
N TYR A 66 -11.48 -3.26 -2.13
CA TYR A 66 -12.38 -4.38 -1.78
C TYR A 66 -11.70 -5.41 -0.89
N LYS A 67 -10.43 -5.74 -1.17
CA LYS A 67 -9.64 -6.65 -0.33
C LYS A 67 -9.44 -6.08 1.07
N LYS A 68 -9.08 -4.79 1.19
CA LYS A 68 -8.85 -4.14 2.48
C LYS A 68 -10.13 -4.06 3.33
N ILE A 69 -11.28 -3.77 2.71
CA ILE A 69 -12.59 -3.78 3.40
C ILE A 69 -12.84 -5.15 4.03
N LYS A 70 -12.69 -6.25 3.28
CA LYS A 70 -12.88 -7.62 3.80
C LYS A 70 -11.91 -7.98 4.93
N GLN A 71 -10.66 -7.56 4.83
CA GLN A 71 -9.65 -7.78 5.88
C GLN A 71 -10.00 -7.02 7.17
N ASN A 72 -10.47 -5.79 7.03
CA ASN A 72 -10.89 -4.98 8.18
C ASN A 72 -12.14 -5.57 8.85
N GLU A 73 -13.11 -6.07 8.08
CA GLU A 73 -14.28 -6.77 8.61
C GLU A 73 -13.90 -8.04 9.39
N GLN A 74 -12.95 -8.83 8.88
CA GLN A 74 -12.45 -10.04 9.56
C GLN A 74 -11.74 -9.70 10.87
N SER A 75 -10.97 -8.62 10.88
CA SER A 75 -10.23 -8.17 12.08
C SER A 75 -11.15 -7.65 13.18
N ASN A 76 -12.31 -7.07 12.83
CA ASN A 76 -13.29 -6.58 13.79
C ASN A 76 -14.17 -7.68 14.42
N ASN A 77 -14.19 -8.87 13.82
CA ASN A 77 -15.00 -10.01 14.26
C ASN A 77 -14.18 -11.07 15.04
N ALA A 78 -12.90 -10.81 15.27
CA ALA A 78 -11.96 -11.66 16.02
C ALA A 78 -11.65 -11.03 17.39
#